data_AF-J9AQW9-F1
#
_entry.id   AF-J9AQW9-F1
#
_cell.length_a   1.000
_cell.length_b   1.000
_cell.length_c   1.000
_cell.angle_alpha   90.00
_cell.angle_beta   90.00
_cell.angle_gamma   90.00
#
_symmetry.space_group_name_H-M   'P 1'
#
loop_
_entity.id
_entity.type
_entity.pdbx_description
1 polymer ?
#
loop_
_entity_poly.entity_id
_entity_poly.type
_entity_poly.pdbx_seq_one_letter_code
_entity_poly.pdbx_strand_id
1 'polypeptide(L)'
;DWYRSVDSCVAVLNAVIKLEDSKKVLSGMKSVENDLVKSETRITLRPLIASIEKTYGVDAMEASNTSLKELLLKVKSFLSSCL
;
A
#
# COMPACT_ATOMS: atom_id res chain seq x y z
N ASP A 1 -6.45 5.32 -15.58
CA ASP A 1 -5.39 4.42 -15.09
C ASP A 1 -4.30 5.19 -14.36
N TRP A 2 -4.46 5.40 -13.05
CA TRP A 2 -3.43 6.06 -12.22
C TRP A 2 -2.13 5.25 -12.19
N TYR A 3 -2.20 3.93 -12.36
CA TYR A 3 -1.05 3.02 -12.32
C TYR A 3 -0.14 3.09 -13.55
N ARG A 4 -0.46 3.91 -14.57
CA ARG A 4 0.39 4.08 -15.77
C ARG A 4 1.51 5.11 -15.61
N SER A 5 1.42 5.97 -14.60
CA SER A 5 2.45 6.97 -14.28
C SER A 5 3.15 6.59 -12.98
N VAL A 6 4.49 6.62 -13.02
CA VAL A 6 5.32 6.34 -11.84
C VAL A 6 5.02 7.36 -10.73
N ASP A 7 4.91 8.65 -11.07
CA ASP A 7 4.60 9.71 -10.10
C ASP A 7 3.22 9.51 -9.46
N SER A 8 2.25 9.06 -10.25
CA SER A 8 0.91 8.73 -9.74
C SER A 8 0.95 7.51 -8.81
N CYS A 9 1.74 6.48 -9.15
CA CYS A 9 1.94 5.33 -8.26
C CYS A 9 2.61 5.74 -6.95
N VAL A 10 3.64 6.57 -7.01
CA VAL A 10 4.34 7.12 -5.84
C VAL A 10 3.36 7.92 -4.96
N ALA A 11 2.53 8.78 -5.56
CA ALA A 11 1.53 9.55 -4.82
C ALA A 11 0.50 8.64 -4.11
N VAL A 12 0.01 7.61 -4.80
CA VAL A 12 -0.94 6.63 -4.25
C VAL A 12 -0.30 5.81 -3.12
N LEU A 13 0.92 5.31 -3.29
CA LEU A 13 1.61 4.54 -2.24
C LEU A 13 1.91 5.40 -1.00
N ASN A 14 2.25 6.67 -1.18
CA ASN A 14 2.39 7.61 -0.06
C ASN A 14 1.07 7.84 0.69
N ALA A 15 -0.07 7.91 -0.03
CA ALA A 15 -1.38 7.99 0.61
C ALA A 15 -1.71 6.72 1.41
N VAL A 16 -1.32 5.54 0.91
CA VAL A 16 -1.45 4.27 1.66
C VAL A 16 -0.64 4.29 2.96
N ILE A 17 0.60 4.78 2.92
CA ILE A 17 1.44 4.87 4.13
C ILE A 17 0.81 5.81 5.16
N LYS A 18 0.26 6.95 4.72
CA LYS A 18 -0.49 7.85 5.62
C LYS A 18 -1.73 7.17 6.22
N LEU A 19 -2.42 6.34 5.43
CA LEU A 19 -3.54 5.54 5.90
C LEU A 19 -3.10 4.52 6.95
N GLU A 20 -1.97 3.84 6.75
CA GLU A 20 -1.37 2.93 7.73
C GLU A 20 -1.13 3.65 9.06
N ASP A 21 -0.45 4.80 9.03
CA ASP A 21 -0.12 5.56 10.24
C ASP A 21 -1.39 6.02 10.97
N SER A 22 -2.39 6.48 10.21
CA SER A 22 -3.70 6.88 10.76
C SER A 22 -4.42 5.69 11.41
N LYS A 23 -4.43 4.52 10.75
CA LYS A 23 -5.04 3.30 11.28
C LYS A 23 -4.34 2.81 12.55
N LYS A 24 -3.02 2.92 12.65
CA LYS A 24 -2.28 2.60 13.88
C LYS A 24 -2.72 3.48 15.05
N VAL A 25 -2.85 4.79 14.83
CA VAL A 25 -3.35 5.72 15.85
C VAL A 25 -4.77 5.33 16.30
N LEU A 26 -5.66 5.06 15.34
CA LEU A 26 -7.05 4.66 15.62
C LEU A 26 -7.14 3.33 16.37
N SER A 27 -6.27 2.36 16.06
CA SER A 27 -6.25 1.05 16.74
C SER A 27 -5.88 1.14 18.23
N GLY A 28 -5.19 2.21 18.64
CA GLY A 28 -4.93 2.51 20.05
C GLY A 28 -6.17 2.98 20.81
N MET A 29 -7.27 3.30 20.13
CA MET A 29 -8.53 3.70 20.74
C MET A 29 -9.37 2.44 21.02
N LYS A 30 -9.83 2.28 22.28
CA LYS A 30 -10.52 1.08 22.82
C LYS A 30 -11.78 0.61 22.07
N SER A 31 -12.27 1.34 21.07
CA SER A 31 -13.54 1.13 20.38
C SER A 31 -13.41 0.71 18.91
N VAL A 32 -12.20 0.49 18.39
CA VAL A 32 -11.99 0.14 16.98
C VAL A 32 -11.80 -1.37 16.81
N GLU A 33 -12.66 -2.01 16.03
CA GLU A 33 -12.52 -3.41 15.65
C GLU A 33 -11.33 -3.59 14.70
N ASN A 34 -10.17 -3.92 15.27
CA ASN A 34 -8.90 -4.06 14.56
C ASN A 34 -8.98 -5.06 13.38
N ASP A 35 -9.75 -6.13 13.51
CA ASP A 35 -9.89 -7.15 12.48
C ASP A 35 -10.65 -6.66 11.25
N LEU A 36 -11.70 -5.84 11.44
CA LEU A 36 -12.39 -5.16 10.34
C LEU A 36 -11.44 -4.21 9.61
N VAL A 37 -10.69 -3.40 10.37
CA VAL A 37 -9.72 -2.45 9.82
C VAL A 37 -8.65 -3.15 8.98
N LYS A 38 -8.13 -4.28 9.47
CA LYS A 38 -7.19 -5.13 8.71
C LYS A 38 -7.84 -5.71 7.47
N SER A 39 -9.09 -6.17 7.55
CA SER A 39 -9.81 -6.74 6.41
C SER A 39 -10.01 -5.74 5.27
N GLU A 40 -10.48 -4.54 5.58
CA GLU A 40 -10.65 -3.46 4.60
C GLU A 40 -9.32 -3.06 3.96
N THR A 41 -8.24 -2.99 4.76
CA THR A 41 -6.88 -2.74 4.24
C THR A 41 -6.49 -3.80 3.22
N ARG A 42 -6.70 -5.09 3.51
CA ARG A 42 -6.35 -6.17 2.58
C ARG A 42 -7.14 -6.07 1.27
N ILE A 43 -8.43 -5.81 1.34
CA ILE A 43 -9.31 -5.69 0.16
C ILE A 43 -8.86 -4.51 -0.72
N THR A 44 -8.40 -3.43 -0.11
CA THR A 44 -7.96 -2.22 -0.84
C THR A 44 -6.54 -2.37 -1.43
N LEU A 45 -5.59 -2.87 -0.65
CA LEU A 45 -4.17 -2.84 -1.03
C LEU A 45 -3.78 -3.95 -2.02
N ARG A 46 -4.39 -5.12 -1.95
CA ARG A 46 -4.10 -6.23 -2.88
C ARG A 46 -4.27 -5.84 -4.36
N PRO A 47 -5.42 -5.30 -4.79
CA PRO A 47 -5.60 -4.91 -6.20
C PRO A 47 -4.70 -3.73 -6.59
N LEU A 48 -4.38 -2.83 -5.66
CA LEU A 48 -3.47 -1.70 -5.87
C LEU A 48 -2.05 -2.19 -6.17
N ILE A 49 -1.50 -3.06 -5.32
CA ILE A 49 -0.18 -3.68 -5.51
C ILE A 49 -0.14 -4.44 -6.83
N ALA A 50 -1.15 -5.28 -7.10
CA ALA A 50 -1.22 -6.07 -8.32
C ALA A 50 -1.24 -5.19 -9.59
N SER A 51 -1.90 -4.02 -9.55
CA SER A 51 -1.93 -3.10 -10.69
C SER A 51 -0.55 -2.49 -10.98
N ILE A 52 0.20 -2.14 -9.93
CA ILE A 52 1.57 -1.61 -10.05
C ILE A 52 2.51 -2.71 -10.55
N GLU A 53 2.47 -3.90 -9.94
CA GLU A 53 3.32 -5.03 -10.32
C GLU A 53 3.07 -5.49 -11.77
N LYS A 54 1.81 -5.48 -12.21
CA LYS A 54 1.46 -5.77 -13.61
C LYS A 54 2.03 -4.75 -14.59
N THR A 55 2.21 -3.50 -14.16
CA THR A 55 2.63 -2.40 -15.03
C THR A 55 4.14 -2.22 -15.08
N TYR A 56 4.82 -2.46 -13.95
CA TYR A 56 6.24 -2.15 -13.77
C TYR A 56 7.10 -3.34 -13.34
N GLY A 57 6.56 -4.56 -13.47
CA GLY A 57 7.20 -5.77 -12.99
C GLY A 57 7.07 -5.98 -11.48
N VAL A 58 7.38 -7.19 -11.03
CA VAL A 58 7.31 -7.58 -9.62
C VAL A 58 8.18 -6.65 -8.77
N ASP A 59 7.63 -6.18 -7.64
CA ASP A 59 8.28 -5.21 -6.75
C ASP A 59 8.72 -3.89 -7.45
N ALA A 60 8.14 -3.58 -8.60
CA ALA A 60 8.58 -2.48 -9.45
C ALA A 60 10.09 -2.53 -9.77
N MET A 61 10.68 -3.73 -9.81
CA MET A 61 12.11 -3.93 -10.11
C MET A 61 12.49 -3.50 -11.52
N GLU A 62 11.54 -3.56 -12.46
CA GLU A 62 11.73 -3.11 -13.83
C GLU A 62 11.46 -1.60 -13.96
N ALA A 63 10.94 -0.94 -12.92
CA ALA A 63 10.88 0.51 -12.88
C ALA A 63 12.27 1.10 -12.68
N SER A 64 12.61 2.11 -13.48
CA SER A 64 13.82 2.91 -13.29
C SER A 64 13.79 3.79 -12.02
N ASN A 65 12.69 3.78 -11.27
CA ASN A 65 12.45 4.66 -10.14
C ASN A 65 12.61 3.91 -8.79
N THR A 66 13.68 4.24 -8.06
CA THR A 66 14.00 3.65 -6.76
C THR A 66 12.93 3.92 -5.70
N SER A 67 12.33 5.12 -5.71
CA SER A 67 11.29 5.49 -4.73
C SER A 67 10.03 4.64 -4.89
N LEU A 68 9.63 4.33 -6.13
CA LEU A 68 8.49 3.45 -6.39
C LEU A 68 8.71 2.07 -5.76
N LYS A 69 9.89 1.49 -5.97
CA LYS A 69 10.28 0.19 -5.40
C LYS A 69 10.24 0.21 -3.87
N GLU A 70 10.87 1.19 -3.24
CA GLU A 70 10.92 1.31 -1.77
C GLU A 70 9.51 1.45 -1.16
N LEU A 71 8.68 2.30 -1.76
CA LEU A 71 7.31 2.53 -1.30
C LEU A 71 6.45 1.27 -1.49
N LEU A 72 6.59 0.56 -2.61
CA LEU A 72 5.85 -0.66 -2.87
C LEU A 72 6.21 -1.75 -1.86
N LEU A 73 7.51 -1.93 -1.56
CA LEU A 73 7.97 -2.87 -0.54
C LEU A 73 7.42 -2.53 0.85
N LYS A 74 7.40 -1.24 1.22
CA LYS A 74 6.82 -0.79 2.49
C LYS A 74 5.32 -1.10 2.57
N VAL A 75 4.58 -0.84 1.50
CA VAL A 75 3.14 -1.15 1.43
C VAL A 75 2.88 -2.65 1.45
N LYS A 76 3.73 -3.48 0.82
CA LYS A 76 3.65 -4.95 0.91
C LYS A 76 3.91 -5.45 2.34
N SER A 77 4.90 -4.88 3.02
CA SER A 77 5.16 -5.18 4.44
C SER A 77 3.97 -4.85 5.33
N PHE A 78 3.35 -3.68 5.12
CA PHE A 78 2.13 -3.29 5.82
C PHE A 78 0.98 -4.27 5.56
N LEU A 79 0.76 -4.65 4.30
CA LEU A 79 -0.25 -5.64 3.94
C LEU A 79 -0.02 -6.98 4.66
N SER A 80 1.24 -7.44 4.76
CA SER A 80 1.60 -8.67 5.48
C SER A 80 1.31 -8.58 6.98
N SER A 81 1.47 -7.40 7.60
CA SER A 81 1.09 -7.19 9.01
C SER A 81 -0.42 -7.24 9.26
N CYS A 82 -1.22 -7.10 8.20
CA CYS A 82 -2.67 -7.21 8.22
C CYS A 82 -3.17 -8.64 7.94
N LEU A 83 -2.29 -9.61 7.66
CA LEU A 83 -2.65 -11.02 7.47
C LEU A 83 -2.91 -11.74 8.80
#